data_AF-A0A7S0YWZ5-F1
#
_entry.id   AF-A0A7S0YWZ5-F1
#
_cell.length_a   1.000
_cell.length_b   1.000
_cell.length_c   1.000
_cell.angle_alpha   90.00
_cell.angle_beta   90.00
_cell.angle_gamma   90.00
#
_symmetry.space_group_name_H-M   'P 1'
#
loop_
_entity.id
_entity.type
_entity.pdbx_description
1 polymer ?
#
loop_
_entity_poly.entity_id
_entity_poly.type
_entity_poly.pdbx_seq_one_letter_code
_entity_poly.pdbx_strand_id
1 'polypeptide(L)'
;GEKKMRKAVAAAINDAEVPDVNGLALKAMSLGKDLFRKGKNVVLNVSDMESKVRDATSGEKWGPSGTLLNEISMATTDPAHLEVVLQCLWDRLKESGSSWRKCYKALNVIDYCLKNGARRFVDAVRDNVDRIEACKRFQYIEPDTGRDQGLNVREKCKALVDLIESPQRLAEEREKARKARDRFHNSSGGGVSSDD
;
A
#
# COMPACT_ATOMS: atom_id res chain seq x y z
N GLY A 1 -42.23 23.48 62.47
CA GLY A 1 -43.31 23.84 61.53
C GLY A 1 -43.03 23.21 60.18
N GLU A 2 -43.74 22.14 59.86
CA GLU A 2 -43.59 21.29 58.66
C GLU A 2 -43.46 22.08 57.34
N LYS A 3 -44.09 23.26 57.25
CA LYS A 3 -43.96 24.21 56.13
C LYS A 3 -42.54 24.72 55.88
N LYS A 4 -41.72 24.92 56.92
CA LYS A 4 -40.33 25.43 56.78
C LYS A 4 -39.41 24.35 56.21
N MET A 5 -39.64 23.10 56.58
CA MET A 5 -38.91 21.93 56.09
C MET A 5 -39.31 21.61 54.63
N ARG A 6 -40.60 21.65 54.30
CA ARG A 6 -41.08 21.48 52.91
C ARG A 6 -40.56 22.56 51.96
N LYS A 7 -40.43 23.81 52.42
CA LYS A 7 -39.88 24.92 51.61
C LYS A 7 -38.37 24.78 51.37
N ALA A 8 -37.62 24.26 52.36
CA ALA A 8 -36.19 23.99 52.21
C ALA A 8 -35.91 22.82 51.26
N VAL A 9 -36.71 21.75 51.34
CA VAL A 9 -36.61 20.60 50.41
C VAL A 9 -36.96 21.02 48.98
N ALA A 10 -38.00 21.85 48.78
CA ALA A 10 -38.36 22.35 47.45
C ALA A 10 -37.30 23.28 46.83
N ALA A 11 -36.59 24.08 47.63
CA ALA A 11 -35.50 24.92 47.14
C ALA A 11 -34.27 24.09 46.73
N ALA A 12 -33.92 23.06 47.51
CA ALA A 12 -32.78 22.19 47.20
C ALA A 12 -32.98 21.33 45.94
N ILE A 13 -34.23 20.99 45.59
CA ILE A 13 -34.56 20.26 44.36
C ILE A 13 -34.45 21.17 43.12
N ASN A 14 -34.65 22.49 43.27
CA ASN A 14 -34.62 23.44 42.16
C ASN A 14 -33.21 23.95 41.81
N ASP A 15 -32.25 23.87 42.75
CA ASP A 15 -30.85 24.29 42.55
C ASP A 15 -29.94 23.16 42.03
N ALA A 16 -30.48 21.94 41.87
CA ALA A 16 -29.77 20.86 41.20
C ALA A 16 -29.86 21.08 39.68
N GLU A 17 -28.92 21.85 39.14
CA GLU A 17 -28.69 21.94 37.70
C GLU A 17 -28.49 20.51 37.16
N VAL A 18 -29.53 20.00 36.50
CA VAL A 18 -29.51 18.66 35.91
C VAL A 18 -28.39 18.66 34.89
N PRO A 19 -27.34 17.83 35.03
CA PRO A 19 -26.25 17.82 34.06
C PRO A 19 -26.83 17.56 32.67
N ASP A 20 -26.40 18.32 31.67
CA ASP A 20 -26.84 18.17 30.28
C ASP A 20 -26.39 16.81 29.72
N VAL A 21 -27.16 15.78 30.05
CA VAL A 21 -26.98 14.39 29.60
C VAL A 21 -27.13 14.27 28.09
N ASN A 22 -27.86 15.21 27.45
CA ASN A 22 -28.01 15.25 26.00
C ASN A 22 -26.71 15.69 25.33
N GLY A 23 -26.01 16.69 25.88
CA GLY A 23 -24.69 17.12 25.42
C GLY A 23 -23.62 16.02 25.54
N LEU A 24 -23.66 15.23 26.61
CA LEU A 24 -22.77 14.06 26.79
C LEU A 24 -23.08 12.95 25.79
N ALA A 25 -24.36 12.60 25.59
CA ALA A 25 -24.77 11.61 24.60
C ALA A 25 -24.43 12.04 23.16
N LEU A 26 -24.62 13.31 22.82
CA LEU A 26 -24.25 13.88 21.53
C LEU A 26 -22.73 13.81 21.28
N LYS A 27 -21.90 14.13 22.29
CA LYS A 27 -20.45 13.99 22.21
C LYS A 27 -20.01 12.52 22.03
N ALA A 28 -20.62 11.59 22.77
CA ALA A 28 -20.34 10.16 22.63
C ALA A 28 -20.75 9.61 21.26
N MET A 29 -21.93 9.99 20.74
CA MET A 29 -22.37 9.62 19.39
C MET A 29 -21.49 10.22 18.30
N SER A 30 -21.08 11.49 18.44
CA SER A 30 -20.14 12.12 17.50
C SER A 30 -18.79 11.39 17.50
N LEU A 31 -18.24 11.11 18.68
CA LEU A 31 -16.97 10.39 18.82
C LEU A 31 -17.06 8.98 18.21
N GLY A 32 -18.16 8.26 18.47
CA GLY A 32 -18.42 6.94 17.88
C GLY A 32 -18.55 7.00 16.36
N LYS A 33 -19.23 8.01 15.82
CA LYS A 33 -19.35 8.23 14.37
C LYS A 33 -18.00 8.55 13.73
N ASP A 34 -17.16 9.33 14.38
CA ASP A 34 -15.81 9.63 13.89
C ASP A 34 -14.87 8.43 13.99
N LEU A 35 -14.94 7.64 15.07
CA LEU A 35 -14.21 6.36 15.17
C LEU A 35 -14.67 5.38 14.11
N PHE A 36 -15.97 5.23 13.90
CA PHE A 36 -16.53 4.36 12.86
C PHE A 36 -16.13 4.84 11.47
N ARG A 37 -16.19 6.15 11.19
CA ARG A 37 -15.76 6.71 9.90
C ARG A 37 -14.26 6.52 9.68
N LYS A 38 -13.43 6.78 10.69
CA LYS A 38 -11.98 6.55 10.63
C LYS A 38 -11.67 5.07 10.40
N GLY A 39 -12.30 4.18 11.15
CA GLY A 39 -12.14 2.72 11.01
C GLY A 39 -12.59 2.23 9.63
N LYS A 40 -13.78 2.64 9.17
CA LYS A 40 -14.30 2.32 7.85
C LYS A 40 -13.37 2.84 6.75
N ASN A 41 -12.85 4.06 6.87
CA ASN A 41 -11.94 4.62 5.88
C ASN A 41 -10.61 3.84 5.83
N VAL A 42 -10.05 3.47 6.98
CA VAL A 42 -8.83 2.65 7.04
C VAL A 42 -9.04 1.29 6.39
N VAL A 43 -10.12 0.58 6.74
CA VAL A 43 -10.42 -0.75 6.17
C VAL A 43 -10.65 -0.65 4.66
N LEU A 44 -11.41 0.34 4.19
CA LEU A 44 -11.65 0.53 2.76
C LEU A 44 -10.36 0.89 2.00
N ASN A 45 -9.48 1.71 2.57
CA ASN A 45 -8.23 2.11 1.93
C ASN A 45 -7.23 0.94 1.85
N VAL A 46 -7.15 0.13 2.91
CA VAL A 46 -6.39 -1.13 2.92
C VAL A 46 -6.92 -2.09 1.84
N SER A 47 -8.25 -2.22 1.73
CA SER A 47 -8.89 -3.04 0.70
C SER A 47 -8.64 -2.50 -0.72
N ASP A 48 -8.59 -1.18 -0.91
CA ASP A 48 -8.27 -0.56 -2.20
C ASP A 48 -6.81 -0.85 -2.60
N MET A 49 -5.87 -0.72 -1.67
CA MET A 49 -4.47 -1.03 -1.92
C MET A 49 -4.25 -2.50 -2.30
N GLU A 50 -4.90 -3.42 -1.59
CA GLU A 50 -4.89 -4.85 -1.94
C GLU A 50 -5.41 -5.07 -3.38
N SER A 51 -6.51 -4.42 -3.75
CA SER A 51 -7.08 -4.49 -5.09
C SER A 51 -6.08 -4.02 -6.15
N LYS A 52 -5.42 -2.88 -5.93
CA LYS A 52 -4.41 -2.32 -6.84
C LYS A 52 -3.22 -3.26 -7.04
N VAL A 53 -2.72 -3.87 -5.97
CA VAL A 53 -1.61 -4.83 -6.09
C VAL A 53 -2.05 -6.10 -6.81
N ARG A 54 -3.28 -6.58 -6.56
CA ARG A 54 -3.83 -7.74 -7.26
C ARG A 54 -4.05 -7.49 -8.74
N ASP A 55 -4.48 -6.29 -9.11
CA ASP A 55 -4.63 -5.84 -10.49
C ASP A 55 -3.26 -5.73 -11.19
N ALA A 56 -2.29 -5.08 -10.54
CA ALA A 56 -0.94 -4.96 -11.07
C ALA A 56 -0.24 -6.32 -11.28
N THR A 57 -0.68 -7.35 -10.55
CA THR A 57 -0.19 -8.73 -10.61
C THR A 57 -1.18 -9.70 -11.25
N SER A 58 -2.13 -9.21 -12.04
CA SER A 58 -3.13 -10.03 -12.72
C SER A 58 -2.52 -11.05 -13.69
N GLY A 59 -3.26 -12.11 -14.03
CA GLY A 59 -2.85 -13.12 -15.01
C GLY A 59 -2.91 -12.66 -16.47
N GLU A 60 -3.24 -11.40 -16.72
CA GLU A 60 -3.45 -10.85 -18.07
C GLU A 60 -2.13 -10.76 -18.86
N LYS A 61 -2.23 -10.69 -20.18
CA LYS A 61 -1.05 -10.70 -21.08
C LYS A 61 -0.25 -9.40 -21.04
N TRP A 62 -0.85 -8.28 -20.62
CA TRP A 62 -0.21 -6.97 -20.52
C TRP A 62 0.31 -6.70 -19.10
N GLY A 63 1.36 -5.90 -18.98
CA GLY A 63 1.90 -5.46 -17.69
C GLY A 63 1.06 -4.35 -17.03
N PRO A 64 1.28 -4.07 -15.73
CA PRO A 64 0.67 -2.92 -15.07
C PRO A 64 1.09 -1.60 -15.72
N SER A 65 0.21 -0.60 -15.65
CA SER A 65 0.55 0.75 -16.09
C SER A 65 1.62 1.38 -15.18
N GLY A 66 2.43 2.29 -15.72
CA GLY A 66 3.41 3.03 -14.93
C GLY A 66 2.77 3.85 -13.80
N THR A 67 1.56 4.37 -14.03
CA THR A 67 0.77 5.08 -13.02
C THR A 67 0.40 4.18 -11.85
N LEU A 68 -0.11 2.97 -12.13
CA LEU A 68 -0.47 2.00 -11.08
C LEU A 68 0.76 1.56 -10.27
N LEU A 69 1.89 1.31 -10.95
CA LEU A 69 3.16 1.00 -10.28
C LEU A 69 3.62 2.15 -9.37
N ASN A 70 3.51 3.39 -9.84
CA ASN A 70 3.84 4.57 -9.06
C ASN A 70 2.94 4.69 -7.83
N GLU A 71 1.63 4.54 -7.97
CA GLU A 71 0.68 4.55 -6.85
C GLU A 71 1.02 3.51 -5.79
N ILE A 72 1.25 2.26 -6.19
CA ILE A 72 1.65 1.17 -5.28
C ILE A 72 2.98 1.53 -4.59
N SER A 73 3.96 2.03 -5.33
CA SER A 73 5.27 2.38 -4.77
C SER A 73 5.19 3.51 -3.74
N MET A 74 4.37 4.54 -4.00
CA MET A 74 4.19 5.65 -3.08
C MET A 74 3.42 5.21 -1.83
N ALA A 75 2.45 4.30 -1.97
CA ALA A 75 1.71 3.78 -0.84
C ALA A 75 2.59 3.04 0.19
N THR A 76 3.74 2.49 -0.21
CA THR A 76 4.68 1.82 0.70
C THR A 76 5.26 2.73 1.81
N THR A 77 5.07 4.05 1.73
CA THR A 77 5.45 4.97 2.83
C THR A 77 4.53 4.85 4.04
N ASP A 78 3.28 4.42 3.83
CA ASP A 78 2.34 4.14 4.91
C ASP A 78 2.57 2.72 5.47
N PRO A 79 2.74 2.53 6.79
CA PRO A 79 3.00 1.21 7.36
C PRO A 79 1.89 0.18 7.10
N ALA A 80 0.61 0.58 7.12
CA ALA A 80 -0.49 -0.36 6.90
C ALA A 80 -0.54 -0.80 5.43
N HIS A 81 -0.37 0.13 4.49
CA HIS A 81 -0.26 -0.22 3.07
C HIS A 81 0.99 -1.03 2.75
N LEU A 82 2.12 -0.74 3.39
CA LEU A 82 3.35 -1.51 3.21
C LEU A 82 3.13 -3.00 3.49
N GLU A 83 2.49 -3.32 4.62
CA GLU A 83 2.20 -4.71 4.99
C GLU A 83 1.29 -5.39 3.96
N VAL A 84 0.25 -4.69 3.51
CA VAL A 84 -0.69 -5.19 2.48
C VAL A 84 0.02 -5.47 1.16
N VAL A 85 0.84 -4.53 0.70
CA VAL A 85 1.63 -4.67 -0.54
C VAL A 85 2.56 -5.87 -0.44
N LEU A 86 3.31 -5.98 0.66
CA LEU A 86 4.24 -7.10 0.88
C LEU A 86 3.49 -8.45 0.90
N GLN A 87 2.41 -8.58 1.68
CA GLN A 87 1.64 -9.84 1.75
C GLN A 87 1.10 -10.26 0.39
N CYS A 88 0.50 -9.34 -0.36
CA CYS A 88 0.00 -9.62 -1.70
C CYS A 88 1.12 -10.12 -2.62
N LEU A 89 2.29 -9.46 -2.59
CA LEU A 89 3.44 -9.85 -3.41
C LEU A 89 3.97 -11.23 -3.01
N TRP A 90 4.09 -11.50 -1.72
CA TRP A 90 4.54 -12.82 -1.22
C TRP A 90 3.60 -13.95 -1.62
N ASP A 91 2.30 -13.73 -1.60
CA ASP A 91 1.34 -14.72 -2.06
C ASP A 91 1.44 -14.96 -3.57
N ARG A 92 1.71 -13.90 -4.36
CA ARG A 92 1.94 -14.05 -5.80
C ARG A 92 3.23 -14.81 -6.14
N LEU A 93 4.28 -14.71 -5.32
CA LEU A 93 5.52 -15.46 -5.56
C LEU A 93 5.37 -16.97 -5.31
N LYS A 94 4.36 -17.39 -4.53
CA LYS A 94 4.03 -18.81 -4.31
C LYS A 94 3.26 -19.45 -5.47
N GLU A 95 2.74 -18.66 -6.41
CA GLU A 95 2.05 -19.18 -7.60
C GLU A 95 3.01 -20.04 -8.44
N SER A 96 2.48 -21.04 -9.16
CA SER A 96 3.26 -21.98 -9.96
C SER A 96 2.55 -22.35 -11.27
N GLY A 97 3.26 -23.03 -12.17
CA GLY A 97 2.68 -23.55 -13.42
C GLY A 97 2.09 -22.44 -14.30
N SER A 98 0.84 -22.63 -14.73
CA SER A 98 0.14 -21.73 -15.66
C SER A 98 -0.07 -20.30 -15.11
N SER A 99 0.05 -20.11 -13.79
CA SER A 99 0.01 -18.79 -13.13
C SER A 99 1.32 -17.97 -13.25
N TRP A 100 2.29 -18.39 -14.09
CA TRP A 100 3.61 -17.74 -14.23
C TRP A 100 3.56 -16.22 -14.40
N ARG A 101 2.54 -15.67 -15.09
CA ARG A 101 2.39 -14.22 -15.30
C ARG A 101 2.21 -13.47 -13.99
N LYS A 102 1.48 -14.04 -13.03
CA LYS A 102 1.26 -13.41 -11.72
C LYS A 102 2.57 -13.32 -10.94
N CYS A 103 3.35 -14.40 -10.91
CA CYS A 103 4.67 -14.45 -10.29
C CYS A 103 5.63 -13.46 -10.96
N TYR A 104 5.72 -13.48 -12.30
CA TYR A 104 6.55 -12.55 -13.07
C TYR A 104 6.18 -11.07 -12.81
N LYS A 105 4.89 -10.73 -12.82
CA LYS A 105 4.45 -9.36 -12.55
C LYS A 105 4.70 -8.96 -11.11
N ALA A 106 4.58 -9.86 -10.13
CA ALA A 106 4.95 -9.57 -8.75
C ALA A 106 6.44 -9.22 -8.64
N LEU A 107 7.34 -9.94 -9.33
CA LEU A 107 8.75 -9.58 -9.41
C LEU A 107 8.97 -8.20 -10.04
N ASN A 108 8.17 -7.81 -11.03
CA ASN A 108 8.22 -6.45 -11.60
C ASN A 108 7.75 -5.37 -10.63
N VAL A 109 6.69 -5.62 -9.85
CA VAL A 109 6.22 -4.68 -8.83
C VAL A 109 7.28 -4.53 -7.73
N ILE A 110 7.90 -5.63 -7.28
CA ILE A 110 9.00 -5.58 -6.30
C ILE A 110 10.17 -4.75 -6.84
N ASP A 111 10.62 -5.02 -8.07
CA ASP A 111 11.69 -4.27 -8.74
C ASP A 111 11.38 -2.76 -8.80
N TYR A 112 10.15 -2.41 -9.15
CA TYR A 112 9.73 -1.01 -9.20
C TYR A 112 9.70 -0.36 -7.81
N CYS A 113 9.15 -1.04 -6.79
CA CYS A 113 9.09 -0.54 -5.42
C CYS A 113 10.49 -0.44 -4.77
N LEU A 114 11.44 -1.32 -5.09
CA LEU A 114 12.83 -1.19 -4.65
C LEU A 114 13.46 0.10 -5.18
N LYS A 115 13.10 0.54 -6.38
CA LYS A 115 13.63 1.75 -7.03
C LYS A 115 12.90 3.03 -6.62
N ASN A 116 11.59 2.95 -6.38
CA ASN A 116 10.73 4.14 -6.21
C ASN A 116 10.08 4.27 -4.83
N GLY A 117 9.88 3.17 -4.10
CA GLY A 117 9.13 3.12 -2.85
C GLY A 117 9.95 3.47 -1.60
N ALA A 118 9.38 3.22 -0.43
CA ALA A 118 9.96 3.52 0.87
C ALA A 118 11.22 2.69 1.17
N ARG A 119 12.14 3.23 1.99
CA ARG A 119 13.33 2.49 2.44
C ARG A 119 12.97 1.23 3.21
N ARG A 120 11.93 1.28 4.05
CA ARG A 120 11.39 0.12 4.78
C ARG A 120 10.95 -1.03 3.86
N PHE A 121 10.53 -0.75 2.63
CA PHE A 121 10.22 -1.79 1.65
C PHE A 121 11.50 -2.55 1.23
N VAL A 122 12.61 -1.83 1.04
CA VAL A 122 13.91 -2.44 0.72
C VAL A 122 14.38 -3.35 1.85
N ASP A 123 14.27 -2.89 3.09
CA ASP A 123 14.67 -3.66 4.27
C ASP A 123 13.83 -4.95 4.39
N ALA A 124 12.50 -4.84 4.29
CA ALA A 124 11.61 -5.99 4.33
C ALA A 124 11.86 -7.01 3.21
N VAL A 125 12.22 -6.55 2.01
CA VAL A 125 12.59 -7.42 0.88
C VAL A 125 13.92 -8.12 1.13
N ARG A 126 14.91 -7.45 1.72
CA ARG A 126 16.20 -8.06 2.09
C ARG A 126 16.04 -9.13 3.16
N ASP A 127 15.23 -8.86 4.17
CA ASP A 127 14.94 -9.81 5.26
C ASP A 127 14.21 -11.07 4.78
N ASN A 128 13.60 -11.02 3.58
CA ASN A 128 12.84 -12.13 2.99
C ASN A 128 13.31 -12.45 1.56
N VAL A 129 14.61 -12.24 1.27
CA VAL A 129 15.17 -12.44 -0.08
C VAL A 129 15.01 -13.88 -0.56
N ASP A 130 15.02 -14.84 0.37
CA ASP A 130 14.79 -16.28 0.14
C ASP A 130 13.48 -16.56 -0.60
N ARG A 131 12.42 -15.78 -0.32
CA ARG A 131 11.13 -15.89 -1.02
C ARG A 131 11.24 -15.53 -2.49
N ILE A 132 12.09 -14.57 -2.84
CA ILE A 132 12.38 -14.19 -4.22
C ILE A 132 13.27 -15.26 -4.84
N GLU A 133 14.30 -15.72 -4.13
CA GLU A 133 15.23 -16.74 -4.63
C GLU A 133 14.55 -18.07 -4.98
N ALA A 134 13.46 -18.43 -4.29
CA ALA A 134 12.66 -19.60 -4.64
C ALA A 134 12.20 -19.58 -6.11
N CYS A 135 11.96 -18.40 -6.69
CA CYS A 135 11.56 -18.24 -8.09
C CYS A 135 12.69 -18.59 -9.09
N LYS A 136 13.96 -18.72 -8.66
CA LYS A 136 15.07 -19.22 -9.51
C LYS A 136 14.80 -20.64 -10.03
N ARG A 137 13.90 -21.39 -9.38
CA ARG A 137 13.52 -22.77 -9.74
C ARG A 137 12.18 -22.86 -10.45
N PHE A 138 11.54 -21.74 -10.80
CA PHE A 138 10.22 -21.73 -11.43
C PHE A 138 10.25 -22.49 -12.77
N GLN A 139 9.34 -23.44 -12.98
CA GLN A 139 9.23 -24.21 -14.21
C GLN A 139 7.81 -24.13 -14.76
N TYR A 140 7.68 -23.78 -16.04
CA TYR A 140 6.43 -23.91 -16.78
C TYR A 140 6.70 -23.89 -18.27
N ILE A 141 6.41 -25.01 -18.93
CA ILE A 141 6.37 -25.12 -20.39
C ILE A 141 4.90 -24.98 -20.79
N GLU A 142 4.60 -24.00 -21.63
CA GLU A 142 3.26 -23.74 -22.12
C GLU A 142 2.82 -24.90 -23.05
N PRO A 143 1.74 -25.64 -22.73
CA PRO A 143 1.40 -26.86 -23.45
C PRO A 143 1.16 -26.66 -24.95
N ASP A 144 0.52 -25.56 -25.33
CA ASP A 144 0.12 -25.31 -26.72
C ASP A 144 1.29 -24.88 -27.62
N THR A 145 2.26 -24.16 -27.05
CA THR A 145 3.37 -23.56 -27.81
C THR A 145 4.69 -24.28 -27.60
N GLY A 146 4.80 -25.13 -26.59
CA GLY A 146 6.05 -25.75 -26.14
C GLY A 146 7.05 -24.75 -25.56
N ARG A 147 6.66 -23.49 -25.34
CA ARG A 147 7.57 -22.43 -24.89
C ARG A 147 7.79 -22.50 -23.38
N ASP A 148 9.06 -22.45 -22.95
CA ASP A 148 9.40 -22.28 -21.53
C ASP A 148 9.12 -20.84 -21.10
N GLN A 149 7.94 -20.63 -20.52
CA GLN A 149 7.55 -19.35 -19.93
C GLN A 149 8.15 -19.16 -18.53
N GLY A 150 8.56 -20.26 -17.88
CA GLY A 150 9.27 -20.21 -16.61
C GLY A 150 10.64 -19.54 -16.72
N LEU A 151 11.29 -19.59 -17.88
CA LEU A 151 12.56 -18.91 -18.14
C LEU A 151 12.51 -17.41 -17.79
N ASN A 152 11.45 -16.71 -18.21
CA ASN A 152 11.29 -15.28 -17.94
C ASN A 152 11.22 -14.98 -16.43
N VAL A 153 10.57 -15.85 -15.65
CA VAL A 153 10.49 -15.73 -14.19
C VAL A 153 11.87 -15.91 -13.56
N ARG A 154 12.61 -16.94 -14.00
CA ARG A 154 13.95 -17.24 -13.47
C ARG A 154 14.95 -16.13 -13.79
N GLU A 155 14.94 -15.60 -15.01
CA GLU A 155 15.81 -14.49 -15.42
C GLU A 155 15.50 -13.20 -14.66
N LYS A 156 14.21 -12.85 -14.53
CA LYS A 156 13.80 -11.67 -13.74
C LYS A 156 14.18 -11.82 -12.27
N CYS A 157 13.96 -13.00 -11.69
CA CYS A 157 14.35 -13.31 -10.32
C CYS A 157 15.86 -13.12 -10.12
N LYS A 158 16.69 -13.69 -10.99
CA LYS A 158 18.15 -13.55 -10.92
C LYS A 158 18.57 -12.08 -10.94
N ALA A 159 18.10 -11.31 -11.93
CA ALA A 159 18.42 -9.90 -12.05
C ALA A 159 17.96 -9.07 -10.83
N LEU A 160 16.85 -9.44 -10.21
CA LEU A 160 16.31 -8.79 -9.02
C LEU A 160 17.14 -9.10 -7.78
N VAL A 161 17.56 -10.35 -7.58
CA VAL A 161 18.44 -10.75 -6.48
C VAL A 161 19.79 -10.04 -6.60
N ASP A 162 20.38 -10.01 -7.79
CA ASP A 162 21.63 -9.28 -8.06
C ASP A 162 21.53 -7.77 -7.74
N LEU A 163 20.33 -7.18 -7.84
CA LEU A 163 20.08 -5.79 -7.47
C LEU A 163 19.95 -5.64 -5.94
N ILE A 164 19.23 -6.54 -5.27
CA ILE A 164 18.99 -6.49 -3.82
C ILE A 164 20.30 -6.64 -3.04
N GLU A 165 21.17 -7.54 -3.50
CA GLU A 165 22.48 -7.86 -2.91
C GLU A 165 23.54 -6.77 -3.14
N SER A 166 23.29 -5.79 -4.02
CA SER A 166 24.22 -4.69 -4.29
C SER A 166 23.66 -3.35 -3.79
N PRO A 167 23.94 -2.94 -2.54
CA PRO A 167 23.43 -1.69 -1.98
C PRO A 167 23.80 -0.45 -2.78
N GLN A 168 25.02 -0.40 -3.33
CA GLN A 168 25.52 0.73 -4.11
C GLN A 168 24.74 0.86 -5.42
N ARG A 169 24.62 -0.23 -6.18
CA ARG A 169 23.85 -0.25 -7.44
C ARG A 169 22.38 0.07 -7.20
N LEU A 170 21.79 -0.44 -6.11
CA LEU A 170 20.41 -0.10 -5.75
C LEU A 170 20.26 1.39 -5.42
N ALA A 171 21.22 2.00 -4.71
CA ALA A 171 21.19 3.42 -4.42
C ALA A 171 21.26 4.28 -5.70
N GLU A 172 22.10 3.89 -6.67
CA GLU A 172 22.20 4.55 -7.98
C GLU A 172 20.89 4.45 -8.78
N GLU A 173 20.29 3.27 -8.84
CA GLU A 173 19.01 3.06 -9.53
C GLU A 173 17.87 3.87 -8.89
N ARG A 174 17.86 3.98 -7.55
CA ARG A 174 16.90 4.84 -6.83
C ARG A 174 17.10 6.32 -7.14
N GLU A 175 18.34 6.79 -7.18
CA GLU A 175 18.65 8.19 -7.53
C GLU A 175 18.28 8.50 -8.98
N LYS A 176 18.55 7.57 -9.90
CA LYS A 176 18.12 7.67 -11.30
C LYS A 176 16.60 7.74 -11.43
N ALA A 177 15.87 6.90 -10.69
CA ALA A 177 14.41 6.90 -10.66
C ALA A 177 13.85 8.22 -10.10
N ARG A 178 14.45 8.76 -9.03
CA ARG A 178 14.11 10.07 -8.47
C ARG A 178 14.26 11.17 -9.51
N LYS A 179 15.42 11.26 -10.17
CA LYS A 179 15.67 12.26 -11.23
C LYS A 179 14.71 12.13 -12.41
N ALA A 180 14.36 10.92 -12.81
CA ALA A 180 13.41 10.70 -13.90
C ALA A 180 12.03 11.28 -13.54
N ARG A 181 11.54 11.00 -12.33
CA ARG A 181 10.27 11.55 -11.84
C ARG A 181 10.29 13.07 -11.73
N ASP A 182 11.37 13.65 -11.22
CA ASP A 182 11.48 15.11 -11.05
C ASP A 182 11.44 15.84 -12.41
N ARG A 183 12.04 15.26 -13.47
CA ARG A 183 11.92 15.81 -14.83
C ARG A 183 10.48 15.82 -15.36
N PHE A 184 9.72 14.74 -15.15
CA PHE A 184 8.33 14.67 -15.59
C PHE A 184 7.44 15.70 -14.87
N HIS A 185 7.71 16.01 -13.61
CA HIS A 185 6.99 17.05 -12.87
C HIS A 185 7.35 18.46 -13.36
N ASN A 186 8.63 18.71 -13.67
CA ASN A 186 9.05 20.01 -14.21
C ASN A 186 8.57 20.27 -15.64
N SER A 187 8.46 19.24 -16.49
CA SER A 187 7.97 19.39 -17.86
C SER A 187 6.47 19.62 -17.97
N SER A 188 5.69 19.32 -16.93
CA SER A 188 4.24 19.53 -16.88
C SER A 188 3.82 20.86 -16.21
N GLY A 189 4.78 21.61 -15.65
CA GLY A 189 4.57 22.94 -15.04
C GLY A 189 5.09 24.14 -15.85
N GLY A 190 5.63 23.92 -17.05
CA GLY A 190 6.23 24.95 -17.89
C GLY A 190 5.27 25.57 -18.90
N GLY A 191 4.20 26.21 -18.43
CA GLY A 191 3.53 27.25 -19.21
C GLY A 191 3.91 28.60 -18.63
N VAL A 192 4.66 29.42 -19.38
CA VAL A 192 4.65 30.90 -19.34
C VAL A 192 5.65 31.47 -20.36
N SER A 193 5.07 32.26 -21.28
CA SER A 193 5.58 33.41 -22.05
C SER A 193 6.87 33.31 -22.87
N SER A 194 6.72 33.48 -24.18
CA SER A 194 7.64 34.28 -24.96
C SER A 194 6.80 35.31 -25.74
N ASP A 195 6.78 36.52 -25.20
CA ASP A 195 6.54 37.73 -25.98
C ASP A 195 7.86 38.02 -26.74
N ASP A 196 7.78 38.07 -28.07
CA ASP A 196 8.66 38.83 -28.97
C ASP A 196 7.85 39.24 -30.20
#